data_AF-A0A381V9S7-F1
#
_entry.id   AF-A0A381V9S7-F1
#
_cell.length_a   1.000
_cell.length_b   1.000
_cell.length_c   1.000
_cell.angle_alpha   90.00
_cell.angle_beta   90.00
_cell.angle_gamma   90.00
#
_symmetry.space_group_name_H-M   'P 1'
#
loop_
_entity.id
_entity.type
_entity.pdbx_description
1 polymer ?
#
loop_
_entity_poly.entity_id
_entity_poly.type
_entity_poly.pdbx_seq_one_letter_code
_entity_poly.pdbx_strand_id
1 'polypeptide(L)' 'MGSNGEKFYATGKRKRAIAKVWIEAGSGKITVNSKEVKDYFMRDSLVMNVKQPL' A
#
# COMPACT_ATOMS: atom_id res chain seq x y z
N MET A 1 -6.49 7.79 27.50
CA MET A 1 -5.78 8.68 26.55
C MET A 1 -4.90 7.81 25.67
N GLY A 2 -5.27 7.64 24.40
CA GLY A 2 -4.50 6.86 23.42
C GLY A 2 -4.98 7.24 22.03
N SER A 3 -4.21 8.14 21.41
CA SER A 3 -4.31 8.72 20.06
C SER A 3 -5.37 8.14 19.11
N ASN A 4 -6.23 9.01 18.58
CA ASN A 4 -6.98 8.78 17.34
C ASN A 4 -6.00 8.49 16.20
N GLY A 5 -5.67 7.22 16.00
CA GLY A 5 -4.88 6.78 14.84
C GLY A 5 -5.77 6.87 13.62
N GLU A 6 -5.72 8.01 12.92
CA GLU A 6 -6.48 8.24 11.70
C GLU A 6 -6.08 7.19 10.66
N LYS A 7 -6.94 6.19 10.47
CA LYS A 7 -6.81 5.19 9.41
C LYS A 7 -7.44 5.79 8.16
N PHE A 8 -6.63 6.18 7.19
CA PHE A 8 -7.15 6.68 5.93
C PHE A 8 -7.52 5.51 5.03
N TYR A 9 -8.75 5.53 4.54
CA TYR A 9 -9.27 4.57 3.58
C TYR A 9 -9.14 5.13 2.17
N ALA A 10 -8.47 4.38 1.30
CA ALA A 10 -8.34 4.74 -0.10
C ALA A 10 -8.64 3.54 -1.01
N THR A 11 -9.14 3.84 -2.21
CA THR A 11 -9.40 2.82 -3.24
C THR A 11 -8.77 3.25 -4.55
N GLY A 12 -8.28 2.29 -5.33
CA GLY A 12 -7.73 2.50 -6.66
C GLY A 12 -8.30 1.50 -7.65
N LYS A 13 -8.64 1.94 -8.86
CA LYS A 13 -9.18 1.08 -9.93
C LYS A 13 -8.40 1.29 -11.22
N ARG A 14 -7.98 0.21 -11.88
CA ARG A 14 -7.37 0.25 -13.22
C ARG A 14 -7.83 -0.93 -14.05
N LYS A 15 -8.42 -0.68 -15.22
CA LYS A 15 -9.00 -1.71 -16.10
C LYS A 15 -10.00 -2.60 -15.33
N ARG A 16 -9.59 -3.82 -14.98
CA ARG A 16 -10.36 -4.81 -14.20
C ARG A 16 -9.85 -5.02 -12.76
N ALA A 17 -8.77 -4.35 -12.37
CA ALA A 17 -8.17 -4.48 -11.04
C ALA A 17 -8.71 -3.41 -10.08
N ILE A 18 -8.97 -3.82 -8.83
CA ILE A 18 -9.41 -2.97 -7.73
C ILE A 18 -8.45 -3.18 -6.55
N ALA A 19 -7.90 -2.09 -6.01
CA ALA A 19 -7.04 -2.07 -4.84
C ALA A 19 -7.74 -1.32 -3.70
N LYS A 20 -7.72 -1.90 -2.51
CA LYS A 20 -8.25 -1.33 -1.28
C LYS A 20 -7.08 -1.12 -0.32
N VAL A 21 -6.85 0.12 0.10
CA VAL A 21 -5.68 0.50 0.88
C VAL A 21 -6.13 1.13 2.19
N TRP A 22 -5.46 0.73 3.26
CA TRP A 22 -5.56 1.34 4.58
C TRP A 22 -4.21 1.98 4.87
N ILE A 23 -4.21 3.28 5.15
CA ILE A 23 -3.02 4.05 5.46
C ILE A 23 -3.10 4.43 6.92
N GLU A 24 -2.06 4.08 7.66
CA GLU A 24 -1.91 4.43 9.07
C GLU A 24 -0.59 5.18 9.22
N ALA A 25 -0.56 6.22 10.06
CA ALA A 25 0.68 6.93 10.36
C ALA A 25 1.64 5.99 11.11
N GLY A 26 2.83 5.73 10.56
CA GLY A 26 3.74 4.74 11.10
C GLY A 26 5.03 4.53 10.30
N SER A 27 5.63 3.34 10.40
CA SER A 27 6.99 3.02 9.94
C SER A 27 7.20 2.98 8.42
N GLY A 28 6.20 3.37 7.61
CA GLY A 28 6.28 3.33 6.15
C GLY A 28 6.38 1.91 5.56
N LYS A 29 6.06 0.87 6.34
CA LYS A 29 6.03 -0.51 5.84
C LYS A 29 4.80 -0.72 4.95
N ILE A 30 5.04 -1.16 3.71
CA ILE A 30 4.00 -1.49 2.75
C ILE A 30 3.89 -3.01 2.63
N THR A 31 2.68 -3.56 2.75
CA THR A 31 2.39 -4.99 2.58
C THR A 31 1.17 -5.17 1.69
N VAL A 32 1.19 -6.19 0.83
CA VAL A 32 0.09 -6.52 -0.09
C VAL A 32 -0.31 -7.97 0.16
N ASN A 33 -1.58 -8.23 0.52
CA ASN A 33 -2.10 -9.58 0.83
C ASN A 33 -1.20 -10.37 1.79
N SER A 34 -0.77 -9.74 2.89
CA SER A 34 0.12 -10.30 3.90
C SER A 34 1.54 -10.66 3.43
N LYS A 35 1.91 -10.24 2.23
CA LYS A 35 3.27 -10.37 1.67
C LYS A 35 3.95 -9.01 1.58
N GLU A 36 5.27 -9.01 1.60
CA GLU A 36 6.03 -7.78 1.35
C GLU A 36 5.91 -7.37 -0.12
N VAL A 37 5.98 -6.06 -0.42
CA VAL A 37 5.82 -5.54 -1.79
C VAL A 37 6.77 -6.22 -2.78
N LYS A 38 8.00 -6.53 -2.36
CA LYS A 38 8.99 -7.24 -3.19
C LYS A 38 8.61 -8.70 -3.49
N ASP A 39 7.98 -9.39 -2.54
CA ASP A 39 7.55 -10.78 -2.74
C ASP A 39 6.26 -10.85 -3.57
N TYR A 40 5.37 -9.86 -3.42
CA TYR A 40 4.16 -9.76 -4.23
C TYR A 40 4.46 -9.35 -5.68
N PHE A 41 5.30 -8.33 -5.86
CA PHE A 41 5.73 -7.87 -7.17
C PHE A 41 7.11 -8.43 -7.50
N MET A 42 7.15 -9.53 -8.25
CA MET A 42 8.38 -10.24 -8.67
C MET A 42 9.38 -9.39 -9.48
N ARG A 43 9.00 -8.17 -9.90
CA ARG A 43 9.84 -7.27 -10.68
C ARG A 43 10.05 -5.95 -9.95
N ASP A 44 11.29 -5.53 -9.79
CA ASP A 44 11.65 -4.27 -9.13
C ASP A 44 11.04 -3.04 -9.81
N SER A 45 10.84 -3.06 -11.13
CA SER A 45 10.18 -1.97 -11.86
C SER A 45 8.73 -1.75 -11.42
N LEU A 46 8.01 -2.80 -11.01
CA LEU A 46 6.66 -2.67 -10.47
C LEU A 46 6.68 -2.10 -9.05
N VAL A 47 7.69 -2.47 -8.25
CA VAL A 47 7.92 -1.89 -6.91
C VAL A 47 8.22 -0.39 -7.00
N MET A 48 9.04 0.02 -7.98
CA MET A 48 9.34 1.44 -8.22
C MET A 48 8.08 2.24 -8.57
N ASN A 49 7.22 1.73 -9.45
CA ASN A 49 5.96 2.39 -9.80
C ASN A 49 5.03 2.60 -8.59
N VAL A 50 5.01 1.67 -7.63
CA VAL A 50 4.21 1.80 -6.40
C VAL A 50 4.79 2.85 -5.46
N LYS A 51 6.11 3.07 -5.48
CA LYS A 51 6.81 4.04 -4.63
C LYS A 51 6.89 5.45 -5.20
N GLN A 52 6.74 5.63 -6.50
CA GLN A 52 6.82 6.93 -7.15
C GLN A 52 5.85 8.02 -6.64
N PRO A 53 4.61 7.72 -6.19
CA PRO A 53 3.69 8.74 -5.66
C PRO A 53 3.91 9.08 -4.18
N LEU A 54 4.89 8.48 -3.50
CA LEU A 54 5.33 8.84 -2.15
C LEU A 54 6.25 10.06 -2.20
#